data_AF-A0A1Z8VZT7-F1
#
_entry.id   AF-A0A1Z8VZT7-F1
#
_cell.length_a   1.000
_cell.length_b   1.000
_cell.length_c   1.000
_cell.angle_alpha   90.00
_cell.angle_beta   90.00
_cell.angle_gamma   90.00
#
_symmetry.space_group_name_H-M   'P 1'
#
loop_
_entity.id
_entity.type
_entity.pdbx_description
1 polymer ?
#
loop_
_entity_poly.entity_id
_entity_poly.type
_entity_poly.pdbx_seq_one_letter_code
_entity_poly.pdbx_strand_id
1 'polypeptide(L)' 'MPKQSLSLYAKRRKAQRDKQEAMTPRRRAMKAENQRLRRKATKAGKNLNGLDYDHNRKSFVSVKTNRSATKSTNNTKNG' A
#
# COMPACT_ATOMS: atom_id res chain seq x y z
N MET A 1 -12.92 16.75 3.24
CA MET A 1 -13.17 16.42 1.82
C MET A 1 -14.59 15.90 1.70
N PRO A 2 -15.53 16.65 1.08
CA PRO A 2 -16.86 16.13 0.81
C PRO A 2 -16.74 14.87 -0.07
N LYS A 3 -17.36 13.77 0.36
CA LYS A 3 -17.36 12.52 -0.40
C LYS A 3 -18.07 12.78 -1.72
N GLN A 4 -17.37 12.65 -2.86
CA GLN A 4 -17.99 12.77 -4.17
C GLN A 4 -19.22 11.84 -4.25
N SER A 5 -20.40 12.41 -4.46
CA SER A 5 -21.67 11.70 -4.60
C SER A 5 -21.78 11.08 -5.98
N LEU A 6 -21.02 10.00 -6.20
CA LEU A 6 -21.10 9.24 -7.44
C LEU A 6 -22.47 8.54 -7.55
N SER A 7 -23.06 8.58 -8.74
CA SER A 7 -24.23 7.74 -9.07
C SER A 7 -23.90 6.26 -8.89
N LEU A 8 -24.92 5.42 -8.67
CA LEU A 8 -24.72 3.98 -8.46
C LEU A 8 -23.94 3.33 -9.62
N TYR A 9 -24.24 3.75 -10.84
CA TYR A 9 -23.53 3.31 -12.04
C TYR A 9 -22.05 3.74 -12.03
N ALA A 10 -21.76 5.00 -11.69
CA ALA A 10 -20.39 5.51 -11.60
C ALA A 10 -19.56 4.80 -10.52
N LYS A 11 -20.16 4.47 -9.37
CA LYS A 11 -19.52 3.69 -8.30
C LYS A 11 -19.12 2.30 -8.79
N ARG A 12 -20.02 1.59 -9.49
CA ARG A 12 -19.75 0.25 -10.05
C ARG A 12 -18.59 0.29 -11.06
N ARG A 13 -18.62 1.23 -12.00
CA ARG A 13 -17.52 1.40 -12.98
C ARG A 13 -16.18 1.70 -12.31
N LYS A 14 -16.17 2.58 -11.30
CA LYS A 14 -14.95 2.88 -10.54
C LYS A 14 -14.42 1.62 -9.83
N ALA A 15 -15.28 0.88 -9.15
CA ALA A 15 -14.90 -0.35 -8.45
C ALA A 15 -14.33 -1.41 -9.41
N GLN A 16 -14.90 -1.53 -10.61
CA GLN A 16 -14.40 -2.46 -11.63
C GLN A 16 -13.01 -2.07 -12.13
N ARG A 17 -12.76 -0.77 -12.38
CA ARG A 17 -11.45 -0.24 -12.75
C ARG A 17 -10.42 -0.42 -11.64
N ASP A 18 -10.79 -0.07 -10.40
CA ASP A 18 -9.92 -0.25 -9.24
C ASP A 18 -9.57 -1.73 -9.03
N LYS A 19 -10.52 -2.65 -9.28
CA LYS A 19 -10.29 -4.10 -9.24
C LYS A 19 -9.32 -4.54 -10.33
N GLN A 20 -9.48 -4.08 -11.57
CA GLN A 20 -8.56 -4.40 -12.66
C GLN A 20 -7.13 -3.94 -12.34
N GLU A 21 -6.97 -2.71 -11.86
CA GLU A 21 -5.67 -2.17 -11.46
C GLU A 21 -5.04 -2.97 -10.31
N ALA A 22 -5.83 -3.32 -9.29
CA ALA A 22 -5.36 -4.16 -8.18
C ALA A 22 -4.97 -5.59 -8.62
N MET A 23 -5.46 -6.04 -9.76
CA MET A 23 -5.19 -7.35 -10.35
C MET A 23 -4.04 -7.35 -11.35
N THR A 24 -3.37 -6.20 -11.58
CA THR A 24 -2.18 -6.16 -12.44
C THR A 24 -1.05 -7.03 -11.87
N PRO A 25 -0.16 -7.60 -12.72
CA PRO A 25 0.94 -8.46 -12.27
C PRO A 25 1.84 -7.79 -11.22
N ARG A 26 2.18 -6.52 -11.43
CA ARG A 26 2.97 -5.71 -10.48
C ARG A 26 2.29 -5.62 -9.11
N ARG A 27 1.00 -5.27 -9.06
CA ARG A 27 0.28 -5.11 -7.79
C ARG A 27 0.12 -6.43 -7.05
N ARG A 28 -0.08 -7.53 -7.79
CA ARG A 28 -0.09 -8.89 -7.22
C ARG A 28 1.26 -9.30 -6.65
N ALA A 29 2.36 -9.03 -7.36
CA ALA A 29 3.71 -9.32 -6.89
C ALA A 29 4.05 -8.56 -5.59
N MET A 30 3.78 -7.25 -5.55
CA MET A 30 3.96 -6.43 -4.34
C MET A 30 3.13 -6.94 -3.16
N LYS A 31 1.89 -7.36 -3.42
CA LYS A 31 1.03 -7.97 -2.39
C LYS A 31 1.63 -9.27 -1.86
N ALA A 32 2.12 -10.15 -2.74
CA ALA A 32 2.73 -11.42 -2.36
C ALA A 32 4.02 -11.20 -1.54
N GLU A 33 4.89 -10.27 -1.97
CA GLU A 33 6.10 -9.89 -1.26
C GLU A 33 5.79 -9.37 0.15
N ASN A 34 4.87 -8.42 0.27
CA ASN A 34 4.45 -7.88 1.56
C ASN A 34 3.95 -8.99 2.49
N GLN A 35 3.11 -9.92 2.00
CA GLN A 35 2.64 -11.04 2.81
C GLN A 35 3.77 -11.97 3.27
N ARG A 36 4.76 -12.23 2.41
CA ARG A 36 5.96 -13.00 2.78
C ARG A 36 6.74 -12.31 3.91
N LEU A 37 6.93 -10.99 3.79
CA LEU A 37 7.64 -10.20 4.79
C LEU A 37 6.88 -10.12 6.12
N ARG A 38 5.54 -9.97 6.07
CA ARG A 38 4.69 -10.00 7.27
C ARG A 38 4.82 -11.33 7.99
N ARG A 39 4.71 -12.44 7.28
CA ARG A 39 4.89 -13.79 7.85
C ARG A 39 6.27 -13.95 8.48
N LYS A 40 7.33 -13.49 7.81
CA LYS A 40 8.70 -13.53 8.35
C LYS A 40 8.82 -12.72 9.64
N ALA A 41 8.28 -11.51 9.68
CA ALA A 41 8.34 -10.64 10.85
C ALA A 41 7.49 -11.17 12.01
N THR A 42 6.28 -11.68 11.75
CA THR A 42 5.47 -12.35 12.78
C THR A 42 6.17 -13.58 13.33
N LYS A 43 6.80 -14.41 12.46
CA LYS A 43 7.60 -15.56 12.90
C LYS A 43 8.80 -15.15 13.78
N ALA A 44 9.35 -13.97 13.53
CA ALA A 44 10.42 -13.38 14.34
C ALA A 44 9.91 -12.68 15.62
N GLY A 45 8.62 -12.83 15.98
CA GLY A 45 8.04 -12.24 17.19
C GLY A 45 7.74 -10.74 17.10
N LYS A 46 7.81 -10.13 15.91
CA LYS A 46 7.50 -8.70 15.76
C LYS A 46 5.99 -8.47 15.72
N ASN A 47 5.52 -7.50 16.51
CA ASN A 47 4.15 -7.01 16.43
C ASN A 47 4.02 -6.02 15.26
N LEU A 48 3.15 -6.34 14.29
CA LEU A 48 2.90 -5.52 13.10
C LEU A 48 1.56 -4.77 13.15
N ASN A 49 0.90 -4.73 14.31
CA ASN A 49 -0.37 -4.05 14.46
C ASN A 49 -0.20 -2.55 14.18
N GLY A 50 -1.02 -2.01 13.26
CA GLY A 50 -0.94 -0.61 12.86
C GLY A 50 0.25 -0.25 11.97
N LEU A 51 0.99 -1.23 11.44
CA LEU A 51 2.09 -1.03 10.50
C LEU A 51 1.74 -1.54 9.10
N ASP A 52 2.16 -0.79 8.08
CA ASP A 52 2.12 -1.19 6.66
C ASP A 52 3.55 -1.27 6.11
N TYR A 53 3.78 -2.16 5.14
CA TYR A 53 5.08 -2.24 4.45
C TYR A 53 5.19 -1.14 3.38
N ASP A 54 6.15 -0.25 3.56
CA ASP A 54 6.49 0.81 2.61
C ASP A 54 7.55 0.28 1.64
N HIS A 55 7.18 0.15 0.36
CA HIS A 55 8.08 -0.37 -0.67
C HIS A 55 9.19 0.63 -1.06
N ASN A 56 9.04 1.91 -0.75
CA ASN A 56 10.08 2.92 -0.96
C ASN A 56 11.15 2.84 0.13
N ARG A 57 10.71 2.70 1.40
CA ARG A 57 11.60 2.58 2.58
C ARG A 57 12.03 1.15 2.88
N LYS A 58 11.46 0.17 2.16
CA LYS A 58 11.66 -1.28 2.33
C LYS A 58 11.47 -1.77 3.78
N SER A 59 10.59 -1.11 4.54
CA SER A 59 10.40 -1.36 5.97
C SER A 59 8.92 -1.24 6.39
N PHE A 60 8.59 -1.83 7.55
CA PHE A 60 7.28 -1.65 8.18
C PHE A 60 7.23 -0.30 8.89
N VAL A 61 6.35 0.58 8.43
CA VAL A 61 6.14 1.92 9.00
C VAL A 61 4.70 2.06 9.48
N SER A 62 4.41 3.05 10.30
CA SER A 62 3.03 3.27 10.75
C SER A 62 2.09 3.47 9.56
N VAL A 63 0.86 2.96 9.67
CA VAL A 63 -0.20 3.16 8.67
C VAL A 63 -0.40 4.65 8.36
N LYS A 64 -0.32 5.52 9.38
CA LYS A 64 -0.41 6.97 9.22
C LYS A 64 0.74 7.49 8.34
N THR A 65 1.98 7.07 8.58
CA THR A 65 3.14 7.44 7.78
C THR A 65 3.03 6.95 6.34
N ASN A 66 2.58 5.71 6.12
CA ASN A 66 2.46 5.13 4.78
C ASN A 66 1.33 5.76 3.94
N ARG A 67 0.22 6.16 4.58
CA ARG A 67 -0.96 6.73 3.92
C ARG A 67 -0.96 8.25 3.85
N SER A 68 -0.17 8.90 4.70
CA SER A 68 0.12 10.33 4.52
C SER A 68 1.02 10.40 3.30
N ALA A 69 0.55 11.05 2.24
CA ALA A 69 1.31 11.34 1.03
C ALA A 69 2.51 12.26 1.37
N THR A 70 3.49 11.75 2.10
CA THR A 70 4.80 12.37 2.17
C THR A 70 5.35 12.24 0.76
N LYS A 71 5.44 13.37 0.07
CA LYS A 71 6.09 13.47 -1.24
C LYS A 71 7.37 12.67 -1.15
N SER A 72 7.49 11.61 -1.95
CA SER A 72 8.74 10.89 -2.11
C SER A 72 9.75 11.88 -2.70
N THR A 73 10.46 12.61 -1.86
CA THR A 73 11.74 13.14 -2.27
C THR A 73 12.63 11.91 -2.39
N ASN A 74 12.98 11.58 -3.62
CA ASN A 74 14.05 10.64 -3.91
C ASN A 74 15.29 11.13 -3.16
N ASN A 75 15.59 10.57 -1.99
CA ASN A 75 16.92 10.70 -1.41
C ASN A 75 17.82 9.65 -2.05
N THR A 76 18.05 9.84 -3.35
CA THR A 76 19.31 9.43 -3.96
C THR A 76 20.24 10.61 -3.79
N LYS A 77 21.02 10.65 -2.72
CA LYS A 77 22.29 11.37 -2.69
C LYS A 77 23.32 10.46 -2.04
N ASN A 78 24.09 9.84 -2.92
CA ASN A 78 25.48 9.50 -2.67
C ASN A 78 26.22 10.79 -2.28
N GLY A 79 27.15 10.72 -1.34
CA GLY A 79 28.02 11.82 -0.92
C GLY A 79 28.24 11.79 0.57
#